data_AF-A0A7S1T119-F1
#
_entry.id   AF-A0A7S1T119-F1
#
_cell.length_a   1.000
_cell.length_b   1.000
_cell.length_c   1.000
_cell.angle_alpha   90.00
_cell.angle_beta   90.00
_cell.angle_gamma   90.00
#
_symmetry.space_group_name_H-M   'P 1'
#
loop_
_entity.id
_entity.type
_entity.pdbx_description
1 polymer ?
#
loop_
_entity_poly.entity_id
_entity_poly.type
_entity_poly.pdbx_seq_one_letter_code
_entity_poly.pdbx_strand_id
1 'polypeptide(L)'
;IDVINSRAQGFLALFAGDTGEIRHEVREQIDMKVAEWREEGKAEIVPGVLFIDEVHMLDIECFSFLNRALEGDMSPVLVVATNRGITRIRGTNYRSPHGIPIDLLDRLLIVSTEPYSEKELRLILDI
;
A
#
# COMPACT_ATOMS: atom_id res chain seq x y z
N ILE A 1 -3.28 9.27 13.37
CA ILE A 1 -3.24 9.36 14.85
C ILE A 1 -1.79 9.51 15.31
N ASP A 2 -0.88 8.76 14.68
CA ASP A 2 0.57 8.77 14.94
C ASP A 2 1.23 10.14 14.87
N VAL A 3 1.05 10.88 13.77
CA VAL A 3 1.67 12.20 13.61
C VAL A 3 1.18 13.22 14.66
N ILE A 4 -0.10 13.15 15.02
CA ILE A 4 -0.68 14.07 16.02
C ILE A 4 -0.07 13.80 17.41
N ASN A 5 0.18 12.55 17.74
CA ASN A 5 0.73 12.14 19.04
C ASN A 5 2.27 12.15 19.08
N SER A 6 2.95 12.31 17.94
CA SER A 6 4.42 12.31 17.89
C SER A 6 5.05 13.68 18.15
N ARG A 7 4.30 14.80 18.01
CA ARG A 7 4.82 16.17 18.19
C ARG A 7 3.81 17.11 18.85
N ALA A 8 4.30 18.09 19.61
CA ALA A 8 3.49 19.11 20.28
C ALA A 8 2.63 19.98 19.32
N GLN A 9 3.02 20.10 18.05
CA GLN A 9 2.24 20.72 16.96
C GLN A 9 2.00 19.72 15.80
N GLY A 10 1.75 18.44 16.11
CA GLY A 10 1.61 17.37 15.12
C GLY A 10 0.52 17.62 14.06
N PHE A 11 -0.50 18.43 14.37
CA PHE A 11 -1.53 18.80 13.39
C PHE A 11 -0.99 19.66 12.24
N LEU A 12 -0.15 20.66 12.51
CA LEU A 12 0.47 21.46 11.42
C LEU A 12 1.50 20.65 10.64
N ALA A 13 2.22 19.74 11.30
CA ALA A 13 3.23 18.90 10.66
C ALA A 13 2.63 18.00 9.56
N LEU A 14 1.38 17.53 9.72
CA LEU A 14 0.66 16.76 8.69
C LEU A 14 0.53 17.50 7.35
N PHE A 15 0.36 18.82 7.38
CA PHE A 15 0.17 19.63 6.17
C PHE A 15 1.47 20.25 5.65
N ALA A 16 2.48 20.38 6.51
CA ALA A 16 3.79 20.93 6.15
C ALA A 16 4.76 19.88 5.58
N GLY A 17 4.44 18.58 5.69
CA GLY A 17 5.31 17.49 5.23
C GLY A 17 6.54 17.25 6.12
N ASP A 18 6.77 18.07 7.15
CA ASP A 18 7.81 17.89 8.17
C ASP A 18 7.34 16.93 9.28
N THR A 19 6.82 15.76 8.92
CA THR A 19 6.39 14.76 9.90
C THR A 19 7.56 13.97 10.47
N GLY A 20 8.69 13.90 9.74
CA GLY A 20 9.86 13.09 10.09
C GLY A 20 9.51 11.60 10.26
N GLU A 21 10.49 10.82 10.73
CA GLU A 21 10.26 9.44 11.12
C GLU A 21 9.52 9.38 12.47
N ILE A 22 8.46 8.58 12.54
CA ILE A 22 7.72 8.36 13.78
C ILE A 22 8.37 7.20 14.53
N ARG A 23 8.82 7.46 15.76
CA ARG A 23 9.42 6.45 16.65
C ARG A 23 8.48 5.25 16.85
N HIS A 24 9.07 4.06 16.87
CA HIS A 24 8.33 2.79 17.04
C HIS A 24 7.47 2.78 18.31
N GLU A 25 8.01 3.27 19.44
CA GLU A 25 7.31 3.36 20.72
C GLU A 25 5.97 4.13 20.62
N VAL A 26 5.91 5.18 19.80
CA VAL A 26 4.68 5.98 19.63
C VAL A 26 3.63 5.18 18.85
N ARG A 27 4.07 4.40 17.84
CA ARG A 27 3.16 3.54 17.06
C ARG A 27 2.57 2.44 17.93
N GLU A 28 3.40 1.73 18.69
CA GLU A 28 2.94 0.68 19.62
C GLU A 28 1.94 1.21 20.66
N GLN A 29 2.20 2.38 21.24
CA GLN A 29 1.27 3.01 22.18
C GLN A 29 -0.08 3.34 21.54
N ILE A 30 -0.09 3.71 20.27
CA ILE A 30 -1.33 4.03 19.55
C ILE A 30 -2.05 2.75 19.15
N ASP A 31 -1.34 1.75 18.67
CA ASP A 31 -1.89 0.43 18.33
C ASP A 31 -2.60 -0.18 19.55
N MET A 32 -1.99 -0.11 20.74
CA MET A 32 -2.62 -0.54 21.99
C MET A 32 -3.91 0.21 22.31
N LYS A 33 -3.91 1.55 22.19
CA LYS A 33 -5.10 2.37 22.47
C LYS A 33 -6.23 2.11 21.47
N VAL A 34 -5.89 1.94 20.19
CA VAL A 34 -6.86 1.62 19.15
C VAL A 34 -7.46 0.22 19.38
N ALA A 35 -6.63 -0.74 19.80
CA ALA A 35 -7.11 -2.07 20.19
C ALA A 35 -8.05 -2.01 21.40
N GLU A 36 -7.71 -1.26 22.45
CA GLU A 36 -8.57 -1.05 23.62
C GLU A 36 -9.92 -0.42 23.22
N TRP A 37 -9.91 0.65 22.40
CA TRP A 37 -11.14 1.28 21.94
C TRP A 37 -12.01 0.36 21.08
N ARG A 38 -11.40 -0.56 20.33
CA ARG A 38 -12.11 -1.60 19.59
C ARG A 38 -12.75 -2.62 20.53
N GLU A 39 -12.03 -3.11 21.53
CA GLU A 39 -12.54 -4.08 22.52
C GLU A 39 -13.67 -3.49 23.38
N GLU A 40 -13.58 -2.21 23.75
CA GLU A 40 -14.62 -1.49 24.48
C GLU A 40 -15.83 -1.09 23.63
N GLY A 41 -15.78 -1.31 22.30
CA GLY A 41 -16.84 -0.92 21.37
C GLY A 41 -16.96 0.60 21.16
N LYS A 42 -15.92 1.38 21.50
CA LYS A 42 -15.87 2.84 21.28
C LYS A 42 -15.43 3.21 19.86
N ALA A 43 -14.74 2.31 19.17
CA ALA A 43 -14.26 2.49 17.81
C ALA A 43 -14.43 1.21 16.98
N GLU A 44 -14.59 1.39 15.68
CA GLU A 44 -14.54 0.33 14.68
C GLU A 44 -13.38 0.62 13.73
N ILE A 45 -12.65 -0.43 13.34
CA ILE A 45 -11.56 -0.28 12.37
C ILE A 45 -12.08 -0.72 11.01
N VAL A 46 -11.98 0.18 10.04
CA VAL A 46 -12.38 -0.05 8.65
C VAL A 46 -11.12 -0.21 7.79
N PRO A 47 -10.84 -1.41 7.25
CA PRO A 47 -9.71 -1.61 6.34
C PRO A 47 -9.89 -0.75 5.07
N GLY A 48 -8.83 -0.03 4.70
CA GLY A 48 -8.81 0.80 3.49
C GLY A 48 -8.37 0.02 2.25
N VAL A 49 -8.10 0.77 1.18
CA VAL A 49 -7.47 0.27 -0.04
C VAL A 49 -6.14 0.99 -0.23
N LEU A 50 -5.06 0.21 -0.41
CA LEU A 50 -3.76 0.73 -0.80
C LEU A 50 -3.55 0.45 -2.29
N PHE A 51 -3.53 1.51 -3.10
CA PHE A 51 -3.21 1.41 -4.51
C PHE A 51 -1.75 1.79 -4.77
N ILE A 52 -1.00 0.90 -5.41
CA ILE A 52 0.38 1.16 -5.86
C ILE A 52 0.44 1.03 -7.37
N ASP A 53 0.65 2.16 -8.03
CA ASP A 53 0.93 2.18 -9.47
C ASP A 53 2.41 1.85 -9.73
N GLU A 54 2.70 1.38 -10.93
CA GLU A 54 4.05 1.01 -11.39
C GLU A 54 4.82 0.11 -10.40
N VAL A 55 4.16 -0.92 -9.84
CA VAL A 55 4.73 -1.75 -8.75
C VAL A 55 6.07 -2.40 -9.10
N HIS A 56 6.38 -2.58 -10.38
CA HIS A 56 7.68 -3.06 -10.87
C HIS A 56 8.86 -2.14 -10.55
N MET A 57 8.60 -0.93 -10.05
CA MET A 57 9.60 0.01 -9.55
C MET A 57 10.04 -0.27 -8.11
N LEU A 58 9.33 -1.13 -7.38
CA LEU A 58 9.75 -1.62 -6.06
C LEU A 58 10.90 -2.61 -6.16
N ASP A 59 11.70 -2.69 -5.09
CA ASP A 59 12.75 -3.68 -4.93
C ASP A 59 12.32 -4.86 -4.05
N ILE A 60 13.21 -5.86 -3.96
CA ILE A 60 12.95 -7.09 -3.20
C ILE A 60 12.68 -6.85 -1.71
N GLU A 61 13.26 -5.80 -1.12
CA GLU A 61 13.05 -5.45 0.29
C GLU A 61 11.64 -4.88 0.49
N CYS A 62 11.19 -4.01 -0.42
CA CYS A 62 9.82 -3.51 -0.43
C CYS A 62 8.79 -4.65 -0.54
N PHE A 63 9.02 -5.61 -1.44
CA PHE A 63 8.12 -6.77 -1.57
C PHE A 63 8.11 -7.66 -0.33
N SER A 64 9.27 -7.84 0.31
CA SER A 64 9.37 -8.59 1.58
C SER A 64 8.59 -7.90 2.70
N PHE A 65 8.67 -6.57 2.77
CA PHE A 65 7.86 -5.78 3.70
C PHE A 65 6.36 -5.92 3.42
N LEU A 66 5.93 -5.79 2.16
CA LEU A 66 4.53 -5.95 1.77
C LEU A 66 4.01 -7.35 2.12
N ASN A 67 4.77 -8.41 1.83
CA ASN A 67 4.40 -9.78 2.16
C ASN A 67 4.05 -9.95 3.63
N ARG A 68 4.88 -9.40 4.53
CA ARG A 68 4.66 -9.44 5.98
C ARG A 68 3.51 -8.53 6.42
N ALA A 69 3.40 -7.34 5.84
CA ALA A 69 2.35 -6.39 6.18
C ALA A 69 0.94 -6.92 5.83
N LEU A 70 0.82 -7.68 4.74
CA LEU A 70 -0.42 -8.31 4.29
C LEU A 70 -0.85 -9.52 5.13
N GLU A 71 0.00 -10.02 6.03
CA GLU A 71 -0.39 -11.08 6.97
C GLU A 71 -1.18 -10.54 8.17
N GLY A 72 -1.19 -9.22 8.38
CA GLY A 72 -1.93 -8.60 9.48
C GLY A 72 -3.44 -8.59 9.23
N ASP A 73 -4.22 -8.92 10.27
CA ASP A 73 -5.70 -8.92 10.24
C ASP A 73 -6.30 -7.57 9.83
N MET A 74 -5.59 -6.48 10.13
CA MET A 74 -6.01 -5.10 9.86
C MET A 74 -5.38 -4.53 8.59
N SER A 75 -4.77 -5.38 7.76
CA SER A 75 -4.15 -4.94 6.51
C SER A 75 -5.19 -4.40 5.52
N PRO A 76 -4.88 -3.30 4.82
CA PRO A 76 -5.76 -2.80 3.76
C PRO A 76 -5.77 -3.76 2.58
N VAL A 77 -6.81 -3.68 1.74
CA VAL A 77 -6.81 -4.37 0.45
C VAL A 77 -5.73 -3.75 -0.43
N LEU A 78 -4.77 -4.56 -0.86
CA LEU A 78 -3.71 -4.13 -1.77
C LEU A 78 -4.16 -4.29 -3.23
N VAL A 79 -4.12 -3.20 -3.98
CA VAL A 79 -4.31 -3.20 -5.43
C VAL A 79 -3.02 -2.67 -6.06
N VAL A 80 -2.44 -3.44 -6.97
CA VAL A 80 -1.20 -3.05 -7.66
C VAL A 80 -1.40 -3.01 -9.17
N ALA A 81 -0.74 -2.07 -9.83
CA ALA A 81 -0.76 -1.95 -11.29
C ALA A 81 0.66 -2.02 -11.87
N THR A 82 0.76 -2.57 -13.08
CA THR A 82 2.02 -2.64 -13.82
C THR A 82 1.76 -2.71 -15.31
N ASN A 83 2.56 -1.99 -16.09
CA ASN A 83 2.58 -2.03 -17.54
C ASN A 83 3.72 -2.93 -18.08
N ARG A 84 4.45 -3.65 -17.20
CA ARG A 84 5.56 -4.53 -17.58
C ARG A 84 5.10 -5.98 -17.63
N GLY A 85 5.42 -6.67 -18.73
CA GLY A 85 5.21 -8.11 -18.89
C GLY A 85 6.23 -8.95 -18.12
N ILE A 86 7.47 -9.05 -18.62
CA ILE A 86 8.58 -9.74 -17.91
C ILE A 86 9.71 -8.74 -17.67
N THR A 87 10.02 -8.46 -16.41
CA THR A 87 11.07 -7.52 -16.02
C THR A 87 11.89 -8.04 -14.86
N ARG A 88 13.02 -7.38 -14.60
CA ARG A 88 13.93 -7.71 -13.50
C ARG A 88 13.33 -7.22 -12.18
N ILE A 89 13.38 -8.05 -11.13
CA ILE A 89 13.06 -7.61 -9.76
C ILE A 89 14.23 -6.76 -9.28
N ARG A 90 13.98 -5.49 -8.96
CA ARG A 90 15.02 -4.55 -8.52
C ARG A 90 15.67 -5.06 -7.23
N GLY A 91 16.99 -4.87 -7.11
CA GLY A 91 17.79 -5.44 -6.02
C GLY A 91 18.27 -6.88 -6.24
N THR A 92 17.79 -7.58 -7.28
CA THR A 92 18.21 -8.97 -7.61
C THR A 92 18.68 -9.07 -9.06
N ASN A 93 19.25 -10.19 -9.51
CA ASN A 93 19.56 -10.45 -10.94
C ASN A 93 18.46 -11.27 -11.65
N TYR A 94 17.34 -11.56 -10.99
CA TYR A 94 16.29 -12.43 -11.51
C TYR A 94 15.22 -11.64 -12.28
N ARG A 95 14.66 -12.26 -13.32
CA ARG A 95 13.50 -11.75 -14.06
C ARG A 95 12.26 -12.54 -13.64
N SER A 96 11.13 -11.85 -13.55
CA SER A 96 9.85 -12.42 -13.14
C SER A 96 8.71 -11.75 -13.92
N PRO A 97 7.56 -12.42 -14.11
CA PRO A 97 6.34 -11.77 -14.58
C PRO A 97 6.04 -10.54 -13.70
N HIS A 98 5.71 -9.43 -14.34
CA HIS A 98 5.36 -8.15 -13.74
C HIS A 98 6.44 -7.51 -12.86
N GLY A 99 7.64 -8.10 -12.75
CA GLY A 99 8.70 -7.62 -11.85
C GLY A 99 8.44 -7.93 -10.38
N ILE A 100 7.52 -8.85 -10.09
CA ILE A 100 7.09 -9.21 -8.73
C ILE A 100 7.69 -10.58 -8.37
N PRO A 101 8.18 -10.80 -7.14
CA PRO A 101 8.57 -12.13 -6.67
C PRO A 101 7.44 -13.16 -6.81
N ILE A 102 7.78 -14.40 -7.19
CA ILE A 102 6.78 -15.45 -7.49
C ILE A 102 5.91 -15.75 -6.27
N ASP A 103 6.48 -15.75 -5.07
CA ASP A 103 5.78 -15.97 -3.81
C ASP A 103 4.69 -14.94 -3.52
N LEU A 104 4.91 -13.67 -3.87
CA LEU A 104 3.87 -12.65 -3.78
C LEU A 104 2.89 -12.77 -4.95
N LEU A 105 3.39 -13.05 -6.17
CA LEU A 105 2.55 -13.18 -7.36
C LEU A 105 1.51 -14.30 -7.22
N ASP A 106 1.88 -15.43 -6.62
CA ASP A 106 0.98 -16.57 -6.35
C ASP A 106 -0.16 -16.22 -5.36
N ARG A 107 0.01 -15.15 -4.57
CA ARG A 107 -1.01 -14.63 -3.63
C ARG A 107 -1.93 -13.58 -4.28
N LEU A 108 -1.64 -13.12 -5.48
CA LEU A 108 -2.36 -12.04 -6.16
C LEU A 108 -3.36 -12.59 -7.18
N LEU A 109 -4.52 -11.92 -7.27
CA LEU A 109 -5.45 -12.11 -8.38
C LEU A 109 -5.06 -11.16 -9.51
N ILE A 110 -4.70 -11.71 -10.67
CA ILE A 110 -4.32 -10.91 -11.85
C ILE A 110 -5.56 -10.59 -12.68
N VAL A 111 -5.86 -9.31 -12.84
CA VAL A 111 -6.89 -8.80 -13.75
C VAL A 111 -6.20 -8.11 -14.92
N SER A 112 -6.39 -8.63 -16.13
CA SER A 112 -5.84 -8.01 -17.34
C SER A 112 -6.84 -7.00 -17.91
N THR A 113 -6.35 -5.82 -18.25
CA THR A 113 -7.13 -4.78 -18.93
C THR A 113 -6.85 -4.81 -20.42
N GLU A 114 -7.87 -4.53 -21.23
CA GLU A 114 -7.73 -4.42 -22.68
C GLU A 114 -7.65 -2.95 -23.11
N PRO A 115 -6.97 -2.64 -24.23
CA PRO A 115 -7.03 -1.30 -24.81
C PRO A 115 -8.46 -0.94 -25.20
N TYR A 116 -8.86 0.30 -24.94
CA TYR A 116 -10.17 0.81 -25.34
C TYR A 116 -10.37 0.75 -26.86
N SER A 117 -11.57 0.39 -27.29
CA SER A 117 -12.02 0.52 -28.67
C SER A 117 -12.20 1.98 -29.07
N GLU A 118 -12.23 2.27 -30.38
CA GLU A 118 -12.45 3.64 -30.87
C GLU A 118 -13.77 4.24 -30.36
N LYS A 119 -14.83 3.42 -30.22
CA LYS A 119 -16.11 3.85 -29.68
C LYS A 119 -16.00 4.24 -28.20
N GLU A 120 -15.31 3.45 -27.38
CA GLU A 120 -15.06 3.75 -25.98
C GLU A 120 -14.18 4.98 -25.81
N LEU A 121 -13.12 5.12 -26.61
CA LEU A 121 -12.27 6.31 -26.61
C LEU A 121 -13.06 7.58 -26.92
N ARG A 122 -13.95 7.53 -27.92
CA ARG A 122 -14.84 8.66 -28.22
C ARG A 122 -15.75 9.00 -27.05
N LEU A 123 -16.31 8.01 -26.36
CA LEU A 123 -17.15 8.23 -25.17
C LEU A 123 -16.35 8.78 -23.97
N ILE A 124 -15.12 8.31 -23.76
CA ILE A 124 -14.23 8.80 -22.68
C ILE A 124 -13.83 10.25 -22.93
N LEU A 125 -13.60 10.61 -24.19
CA LEU A 125 -13.21 11.97 -24.61
C LEU A 125 -14.41 12.91 -24.80
N ASP A 126 -15.64 12.40 -24.75
CA ASP A 126 -16.85 13.21 -24.87
C ASP A 126 -16.98 14.07 -23.60
N ILE A 127 -16.48 15.30 -23.67
CA ILE A 127 -16.52 16.33 -22.64
C ILE A 127 -17.71 17.26 -22.89
#